data_AF-A0A5K7Z152-F1
#
_entry.id   AF-A0A5K7Z152-F1
#
_cell.length_a   1.000
_cell.length_b   1.000
_cell.length_c   1.000
_cell.angle_alpha   90.00
_cell.angle_beta   90.00
_cell.angle_gamma   90.00
#
_symmetry.space_group_name_H-M   'P 1'
#
loop_
_entity.id
_entity.type
_entity.pdbx_description
1 polymer ?
#
loop_
_entity_poly.entity_id
_entity_poly.type
_entity_poly.pdbx_seq_one_letter_code
_entity_poly.pdbx_strand_id
1 'polypeptide(L)'
;MDLALDSNWDLIVSNRDLAKVTEGDAIEQHLAQRLKTWMGEWFRDLREGVPYLQQVLVKQSNPVVLDGIFKSVIINTPGIVELTAFDLLADSRTRQLKVAFGAINEEGEQIYFEEVVP
;
A
#
# COMPACT_ATOMS: atom_id res chain seq x y z
N MET A 1 7.95 13.70 -5.13
CA MET A 1 7.79 14.65 -4.00
C MET A 1 6.35 14.53 -3.54
N ASP A 2 6.14 14.12 -2.30
CA ASP A 2 4.82 14.00 -1.66
C ASP A 2 4.81 14.79 -0.34
N LEU A 3 3.65 14.96 0.29
CA LEU A 3 3.53 15.58 1.62
C LEU A 3 3.88 14.58 2.71
N ALA A 4 4.68 14.96 3.69
CA ALA A 4 5.10 14.03 4.74
C ALA A 4 3.95 13.75 5.72
N LEU A 5 3.76 12.48 6.06
CA LEU A 5 2.81 12.00 7.07
C LEU A 5 3.51 11.59 8.36
N ASP A 6 2.81 11.77 9.49
CA ASP A 6 3.27 11.26 10.79
C ASP A 6 2.91 9.78 10.99
N SER A 7 3.27 9.21 12.14
CA SER A 7 2.98 7.81 12.46
C SER A 7 1.49 7.45 12.52
N ASN A 8 0.60 8.45 12.57
CA ASN A 8 -0.85 8.28 12.56
C ASN A 8 -1.46 8.51 11.18
N TRP A 9 -0.63 8.64 10.12
CA TRP A 9 -1.05 8.95 8.77
C TRP A 9 -1.68 10.34 8.60
N ASP A 10 -1.30 11.32 9.44
CA ASP A 10 -1.76 12.71 9.31
C ASP A 10 -0.65 13.64 8.78
N LEU A 11 -1.05 14.76 8.19
CA LEU A 11 -0.15 15.72 7.57
C LEU A 11 0.77 16.38 8.60
N ILE A 12 2.08 16.28 8.38
CA ILE A 12 3.06 16.99 9.20
C ILE A 12 3.08 18.47 8.79
N VAL A 13 2.76 19.34 9.75
CA VAL A 13 2.89 20.80 9.61
C VAL A 13 4.10 21.27 10.41
N SER A 14 5.06 21.91 9.74
CA SER A 14 6.28 22.44 10.37
C SER A 14 6.60 23.83 9.82
N ASN A 15 7.04 24.75 10.68
CA ASN A 15 7.39 26.12 10.30
C ASN A 15 6.30 26.87 9.51
N ARG A 16 5.01 26.60 9.83
CA ARG A 16 3.83 27.14 9.13
C ARG A 16 3.71 26.72 7.66
N ASP A 17 4.38 25.63 7.28
CA ASP A 17 4.27 25.01 5.96
C ASP A 17 4.00 23.51 6.10
N LEU A 18 3.59 22.87 5.01
CA LEU A 18 3.46 21.42 4.94
C LEU A 18 4.84 20.79 4.73
N ALA A 19 5.20 19.85 5.60
CA ALA A 19 6.43 19.09 5.40
C ALA A 19 6.30 18.21 4.17
N LYS A 20 7.45 17.92 3.55
CA LYS A 20 7.55 17.15 2.30
C LYS A 20 8.41 15.92 2.54
N VAL A 21 8.02 14.82 1.90
CA VAL A 21 8.79 13.57 1.87
C VAL A 21 9.40 13.39 0.48
N THR A 22 10.62 12.86 0.46
CA THR A 22 11.46 12.72 -0.74
C THR A 22 11.86 11.28 -0.98
N GLU A 23 12.13 10.95 -2.25
CA GLU A 23 12.78 9.69 -2.68
C GLU A 23 12.12 8.42 -2.11
N GLY A 24 12.90 7.51 -1.52
CA GLY A 24 12.44 6.20 -1.03
C GLY A 24 11.30 6.29 -0.02
N ASP A 25 11.39 7.20 0.95
CA ASP A 25 10.35 7.42 1.97
C ASP A 25 9.00 7.82 1.32
N ALA A 26 9.05 8.54 0.19
CA ALA A 26 7.84 8.91 -0.54
C ALA A 26 7.21 7.71 -1.25
N ILE A 27 8.02 6.75 -1.73
CA ILE A 27 7.52 5.52 -2.35
C ILE A 27 6.86 4.62 -1.30
N GLU A 28 7.49 4.45 -0.13
CA GLU A 28 6.91 3.68 0.98
C GLU A 28 5.59 4.28 1.46
N GLN A 29 5.55 5.61 1.65
CA GLN A 29 4.34 6.31 2.02
C GLN A 29 3.23 6.12 0.97
N HIS A 30 3.57 6.22 -0.31
CA HIS A 30 2.61 6.05 -1.40
C HIS A 30 2.10 4.59 -1.49
N LEU A 31 2.97 3.60 -1.33
CA LEU A 31 2.59 2.19 -1.25
C LEU A 31 1.57 1.96 -0.14
N ALA A 32 1.85 2.45 1.06
CA ALA A 32 0.96 2.31 2.19
C ALA A 32 -0.39 2.98 1.97
N GLN A 33 -0.41 4.21 1.43
CA GLN A 33 -1.65 4.90 1.07
C GLN A 33 -2.47 4.07 0.08
N ARG A 34 -1.85 3.56 -0.99
CA ARG A 34 -2.54 2.76 -2.02
C ARG A 34 -3.06 1.43 -1.48
N LEU A 35 -2.29 0.77 -0.62
CA LEU A 35 -2.68 -0.48 0.02
C LEU A 35 -3.81 -0.25 1.03
N LYS A 36 -3.83 0.88 1.74
CA LYS A 36 -4.86 1.20 2.75
C LYS A 36 -6.11 1.84 2.16
N THR A 37 -6.06 2.36 0.93
CA THR A 37 -7.23 2.96 0.27
C THR A 37 -8.23 1.89 -0.17
N TRP A 38 -9.50 2.07 0.17
CA TRP A 38 -10.56 1.13 -0.17
C TRP A 38 -11.12 1.44 -1.55
N MET A 39 -11.47 0.39 -2.30
CA MET A 39 -12.15 0.56 -3.58
C MET A 39 -13.46 1.32 -3.39
N GLY A 40 -13.58 2.47 -4.04
CA GLY A 40 -14.75 3.34 -3.92
C GLY A 40 -14.65 4.43 -2.85
N GLU A 41 -13.53 4.52 -2.13
CA GLU A 41 -13.31 5.56 -1.12
C GLU A 41 -13.10 6.94 -1.76
N TRP A 42 -12.36 6.99 -2.88
CA TRP A 42 -12.06 8.24 -3.56
C TRP A 42 -13.18 8.69 -4.47
N PHE A 43 -13.81 9.82 -4.13
CA PHE A 43 -15.00 10.32 -4.84
C PHE A 43 -14.77 10.67 -6.33
N ARG A 44 -13.52 10.90 -6.76
CA ARG A 44 -13.23 11.22 -8.18
C ARG A 44 -13.20 10.00 -9.07
N ASP A 45 -12.82 8.84 -8.52
CA ASP A 45 -12.83 7.57 -9.24
C ASP A 45 -13.10 6.42 -8.27
N LEU A 46 -14.32 5.90 -8.32
CA LEU A 46 -14.77 4.84 -7.42
C LEU A 46 -14.16 3.46 -7.77
N ARG A 47 -13.37 3.37 -8.84
CA ARG A 47 -12.67 2.14 -9.25
C ARG A 47 -11.29 2.04 -8.60
N GLU A 48 -10.77 3.13 -8.07
CA GLU A 48 -9.47 3.18 -7.41
C GLU A 48 -9.54 2.62 -5.99
N GLY A 49 -8.47 1.95 -5.57
CA GLY A 49 -8.30 1.33 -4.25
C GLY A 49 -8.38 -0.20 -4.27
N VAL A 50 -8.10 -0.81 -3.12
CA VAL A 50 -8.16 -2.27 -2.94
C VAL A 50 -9.61 -2.69 -2.68
N PRO A 51 -10.14 -3.73 -3.37
CA PRO A 51 -11.52 -4.19 -3.23
C PRO A 51 -11.75 -4.97 -1.92
N TYR A 52 -11.54 -4.31 -0.78
CA TYR A 52 -11.59 -4.94 0.54
C TYR A 52 -12.93 -5.62 0.81
N LEU A 53 -14.04 -4.92 0.56
CA LEU A 53 -15.38 -5.44 0.84
C LEU A 53 -15.83 -6.53 -0.14
N GLN A 54 -15.34 -6.48 -1.38
CA GLN A 54 -15.86 -7.31 -2.48
C GLN A 54 -15.05 -8.59 -2.68
N GLN A 55 -13.73 -8.56 -2.42
CA GLN A 55 -12.84 -9.67 -2.76
C GLN A 55 -11.88 -10.08 -1.64
N VAL A 56 -11.53 -9.16 -0.72
CA VAL A 56 -10.52 -9.43 0.31
C VAL A 56 -11.15 -9.95 1.60
N LEU A 57 -12.07 -9.18 2.19
CA LEU A 57 -12.76 -9.46 3.45
C LEU A 57 -14.04 -10.28 3.25
N VAL A 58 -13.98 -11.21 2.31
CA VAL A 58 -15.07 -12.13 2.01
C VAL A 58 -14.82 -13.50 2.64
N LYS A 59 -15.89 -14.22 2.93
CA LYS A 59 -15.78 -15.59 3.46
C LYS A 59 -15.15 -16.49 2.39
N GLN A 60 -14.13 -17.26 2.79
CA GLN A 60 -13.38 -18.16 1.89
C GLN A 60 -12.79 -17.44 0.67
N SER A 61 -12.12 -16.30 0.90
CA SER A 61 -11.33 -15.61 -0.11
C SER A 61 -10.32 -16.56 -0.78
N ASN A 62 -10.20 -16.50 -2.10
CA ASN A 62 -9.25 -17.31 -2.85
C ASN A 62 -7.84 -16.71 -2.71
N PRO A 63 -6.86 -17.44 -2.11
CA PRO A 63 -5.51 -16.91 -1.91
C PRO A 63 -4.83 -16.44 -3.19
N VAL A 64 -5.05 -17.13 -4.31
CA VAL A 64 -4.47 -16.76 -5.63
C VAL A 64 -5.01 -15.41 -6.11
N VAL A 65 -6.28 -15.12 -5.83
CA VAL A 65 -6.91 -13.84 -6.19
C VAL A 65 -6.38 -12.73 -5.29
N LEU A 66 -6.24 -12.98 -3.99
CA LEU A 66 -5.67 -12.02 -3.05
C LEU A 66 -4.25 -11.63 -3.47
N ASP A 67 -3.40 -12.61 -3.71
CA ASP A 67 -2.05 -12.43 -4.22
C ASP A 67 -2.04 -11.54 -5.48
N GLY A 68 -2.90 -11.83 -6.44
CA GLY A 68 -3.01 -11.06 -7.67
C GLY A 68 -3.40 -9.60 -7.42
N ILE A 69 -4.34 -9.34 -6.52
CA ILE A 69 -4.78 -7.98 -6.16
C ILE A 69 -3.62 -7.18 -5.56
N PHE A 70 -2.98 -7.71 -4.51
CA PHE A 70 -1.92 -7.00 -3.81
C PHE A 70 -0.67 -6.81 -4.68
N LYS A 71 -0.24 -7.84 -5.43
CA LYS A 71 0.86 -7.73 -6.39
C LYS A 71 0.57 -6.69 -7.46
N SER A 72 -0.67 -6.64 -7.96
CA SER A 72 -1.09 -5.64 -8.94
C SER A 72 -0.99 -4.22 -8.38
N VAL A 73 -1.46 -3.98 -7.14
CA VAL A 73 -1.34 -2.66 -6.51
C VAL A 73 0.13 -2.25 -6.36
N ILE A 74 0.98 -3.16 -5.89
CA ILE A 74 2.42 -2.88 -5.69
C ILE A 74 3.12 -2.56 -7.01
N ILE A 75 2.97 -3.42 -8.03
CA ILE A 75 3.63 -3.25 -9.34
C ILE A 75 3.13 -1.99 -10.07
N ASN A 76 1.86 -1.63 -9.91
CA ASN A 76 1.29 -0.42 -10.51
C ASN A 76 1.52 0.85 -9.66
N THR A 77 2.30 0.76 -8.58
CA THR A 77 2.69 1.93 -7.79
C THR A 77 3.87 2.64 -8.48
N PRO A 78 3.74 3.94 -8.82
CA PRO A 78 4.83 4.71 -9.40
C PRO A 78 6.11 4.65 -8.55
N GLY A 79 7.26 4.52 -9.20
CA GLY A 79 8.54 4.34 -8.53
C GLY A 79 8.93 2.87 -8.30
N ILE A 80 8.02 1.90 -8.50
CA ILE A 80 8.31 0.46 -8.43
C ILE A 80 8.55 -0.10 -9.84
N VAL A 81 9.66 -0.82 -10.01
CA VAL A 81 10.04 -1.48 -11.27
C VAL A 81 9.82 -2.98 -11.21
N GLU A 82 10.21 -3.61 -10.10
CA GLU A 82 10.18 -5.06 -9.97
C GLU A 82 9.78 -5.49 -8.56
N LEU A 83 9.02 -6.57 -8.46
CA LEU A 83 8.70 -7.24 -7.20
C LEU A 83 9.62 -8.45 -7.03
N THR A 84 10.50 -8.43 -6.02
CA THR A 84 11.51 -9.48 -5.80
C THR A 84 11.04 -10.57 -4.85
N ALA A 85 10.17 -10.23 -3.90
CA ALA A 85 9.61 -11.15 -2.92
C ALA A 85 8.21 -10.69 -2.51
N PHE A 86 7.33 -11.62 -2.16
CA PHE A 86 5.99 -11.30 -1.69
C PHE A 86 5.47 -12.40 -0.77
N ASP A 87 4.91 -11.98 0.35
CA ASP A 87 4.19 -12.80 1.30
C ASP A 87 2.93 -12.08 1.78
N LEU A 88 1.86 -12.86 1.96
CA LEU A 88 0.56 -12.38 2.40
C LEU A 88 0.03 -13.30 3.49
N LEU A 89 -0.05 -12.77 4.70
CA LEU A 89 -0.49 -13.51 5.88
C LEU A 89 -1.85 -13.01 6.32
N ALA A 90 -2.83 -13.91 6.38
CA ALA A 90 -4.17 -13.60 6.83
C ALA A 90 -4.40 -14.01 8.29
N ASP A 91 -4.73 -13.04 9.15
CA ASP A 91 -5.20 -13.31 10.51
C ASP A 91 -6.74 -13.29 10.53
N SER A 92 -7.32 -14.49 10.53
CA SER A 92 -8.78 -14.68 10.59
C SER A 92 -9.42 -14.21 11.91
N ARG A 93 -8.66 -14.12 13.00
CA ARG A 93 -9.16 -13.73 14.32
C ARG A 93 -9.29 -12.22 14.43
N THR A 94 -8.30 -11.48 13.94
CA THR A 94 -8.32 -10.00 13.92
C THR A 94 -8.96 -9.43 12.66
N ARG A 95 -9.19 -10.27 11.63
CA ARG A 95 -9.63 -9.86 10.29
C ARG A 95 -8.69 -8.80 9.75
N GLN A 96 -7.41 -9.13 9.74
CA GLN A 96 -6.37 -8.27 9.20
C GLN A 96 -5.50 -9.10 8.26
N LEU A 97 -4.98 -8.44 7.24
CA LEU A 97 -3.96 -9.01 6.38
C LEU A 97 -2.64 -8.30 6.65
N LYS A 98 -1.57 -9.08 6.67
CA LYS A 98 -0.21 -8.56 6.72
C LYS A 98 0.42 -8.81 5.36
N VAL A 99 0.80 -7.72 4.69
CA VAL A 99 1.50 -7.75 3.40
C VAL A 99 2.97 -7.49 3.68
N ALA A 100 3.85 -8.38 3.23
CA ALA A 100 5.29 -8.19 3.29
C ALA A 100 5.89 -8.44 1.91
N PHE A 101 6.72 -7.53 1.42
CA PHE A 101 7.35 -7.70 0.11
C PHE A 101 8.70 -6.99 0.01
N GLY A 102 9.49 -7.46 -0.95
CA GLY A 102 10.68 -6.77 -1.43
C GLY A 102 10.45 -6.29 -2.86
N ALA A 103 10.90 -5.09 -3.20
CA ALA A 103 10.78 -4.53 -4.53
C ALA A 103 12.05 -3.75 -4.92
N ILE A 104 12.22 -3.51 -6.22
CA ILE A 104 13.27 -2.65 -6.77
C ILE A 104 12.61 -1.38 -7.29
N ASN A 105 13.15 -0.22 -6.87
CA ASN A 105 12.65 1.08 -7.33
C ASN A 105 13.28 1.49 -8.68
N GLU A 106 12.82 2.61 -9.24
CA GLU A 106 13.35 3.17 -10.50
C GLU A 106 14.85 3.53 -10.45
N GLU A 107 15.41 3.69 -9.26
CA GLU A 107 16.83 3.99 -9.01
C GLU A 107 17.68 2.72 -8.89
N GLY A 108 17.06 1.54 -8.90
CA GLY A 108 17.72 0.24 -8.76
C GLY A 108 17.98 -0.18 -7.32
N GLU A 109 17.42 0.54 -6.35
CA GLU A 109 17.54 0.23 -4.92
C GLU A 109 16.50 -0.79 -4.50
N GLN A 110 16.90 -1.69 -3.60
CA GLN A 110 16.00 -2.67 -3.03
C GLN A 110 15.29 -2.10 -1.80
N ILE A 111 13.96 -2.06 -1.86
CA ILE A 111 13.10 -1.67 -0.74
C ILE A 111 12.46 -2.91 -0.11
N TYR A 112 12.28 -2.86 1.21
CA TYR A 112 11.56 -3.88 1.97
C TYR A 112 10.42 -3.21 2.69
N PHE A 113 9.20 -3.70 2.46
CA PHE A 113 8.00 -3.09 2.98
C PHE A 113 7.14 -4.14 3.68
N GLU A 114 6.64 -3.78 4.87
CA GLU A 114 5.76 -4.60 5.68
C GLU A 114 4.65 -3.73 6.26
N GLU A 115 3.39 -4.08 6.01
CA GLU A 115 2.26 -3.31 6.49
C GLU A 115 1.07 -4.19 6.83
N VAL A 116 0.32 -3.77 7.85
CA VAL A 116 -0.96 -4.38 8.21
C VAL A 116 -2.06 -3.59 7.52
N VAL A 117 -2.86 -4.32 6.74
CA VAL A 117 -4.01 -3.79 6.02
C VAL A 117 -5.31 -4.40 6.56
N PRO A 118 -6.44 -3.71 6.38
CA PRO A 118 -7.74 -4.18 6.85
C PRO A 118 -8.17 -5.53 6.31
#